data_AF-A0AAD4VUM0-F1
#
_entry.id   AF-A0AAD4VUM0-F1
#
_cell.length_a   1.000
_cell.length_b   1.000
_cell.length_c   1.000
_cell.angle_alpha   90.00
_cell.angle_beta   90.00
_cell.angle_gamma   90.00
#
_symmetry.space_group_name_H-M   'P 1'
#
loop_
_entity.id
_entity.type
_entity.pdbx_description
1 polymer ?
#
loop_
_entity_poly.entity_id
_entity_poly.type
_entity_poly.pdbx_seq_one_letter_code
_entity_poly.pdbx_strand_id
1 'polypeptide(L)' 'MRTLLYQGHISTMIQFAKELNLVFPNAQQMNRGGQVTSEIIETCRAHDFTDVVLVHENRGVPDGYKT' A
#
# COMPACT_ATOMS: atom_id res chain seq x y z
N MET A 1 13.89 7.43 4.22
CA MET A 1 12.57 6.88 4.54
C MET A 1 12.10 6.14 3.31
N ARG A 2 12.00 4.80 3.38
CA ARG A 2 11.53 3.98 2.26
C ARG A 2 10.16 3.47 2.67
N THR A 3 9.13 4.05 2.08
CA THR A 3 7.73 3.69 2.34
C THR A 3 7.24 2.79 1.22
N LEU A 4 6.63 1.65 1.56
CA LEU A 4 5.93 0.82 0.57
C LEU A 4 4.44 1.16 0.55
N LEU A 5 3.92 1.60 -0.60
CA LEU A 5 2.49 1.76 -0.85
C LEU A 5 1.92 0.52 -1.50
N TYR A 6 0.83 0.02 -0.95
CA TYR A 6 0.19 -1.18 -1.43
C TYR A 6 -1.26 -0.94 -1.84
N GLN A 7 -1.63 -1.42 -3.03
CA GLN A 7 -2.94 -1.15 -3.63
C GLN A 7 -3.62 -2.39 -4.23
N GLY A 8 -4.96 -2.31 -4.31
CA GLY A 8 -5.82 -3.17 -5.12
C GLY A 8 -5.88 -2.76 -6.61
N HIS A 9 -6.76 -3.41 -7.39
CA HIS A 9 -6.81 -3.29 -8.85
C HIS A 9 -7.92 -2.36 -9.39
N ILE A 10 -8.77 -1.76 -8.54
CA ILE A 10 -9.90 -0.95 -9.00
C ILE A 10 -9.44 0.48 -9.35
N SER A 11 -10.04 1.09 -10.38
CA SER A 11 -9.65 2.40 -10.91
C SER A 11 -9.66 3.54 -9.88
N THR A 12 -10.59 3.53 -8.94
CA THR A 12 -10.66 4.51 -7.83
C THR A 12 -9.48 4.37 -6.88
N MET A 13 -9.08 3.13 -6.54
CA MET A 13 -7.92 2.84 -5.71
C MET A 13 -6.61 3.29 -6.37
N ILE A 14 -6.48 3.07 -7.68
CA ILE A 14 -5.30 3.52 -8.44
C ILE A 14 -5.17 5.05 -8.38
N GLN A 15 -6.29 5.77 -8.47
CA GLN A 15 -6.30 7.22 -8.37
C GLN A 15 -5.93 7.70 -6.95
N PHE A 16 -6.50 7.08 -5.92
CA PHE A 16 -6.14 7.35 -4.53
C PHE A 16 -4.65 7.06 -4.23
N ALA A 17 -4.11 5.97 -4.76
CA ALA A 17 -2.71 5.64 -4.57
C ALA A 17 -1.76 6.64 -5.28
N LYS A 18 -2.18 7.24 -6.40
CA LYS A 18 -1.46 8.37 -7.01
C LYS A 18 -1.45 9.60 -6.10
N GLU A 19 -2.54 9.88 -5.40
CA GLU A 19 -2.60 10.98 -4.43
C GLU A 19 -1.71 10.70 -3.22
N LEU A 20 -1.63 9.45 -2.74
CA LEU A 20 -0.72 9.07 -1.66
C LEU A 20 0.76 9.26 -2.01
N ASN A 21 1.15 9.10 -3.26
CA ASN A 21 2.53 9.40 -3.71
C ASN A 21 2.89 10.89 -3.54
N LEU A 22 1.91 11.80 -3.53
CA LEU A 22 2.14 13.22 -3.23
C LEU A 22 2.40 13.45 -1.74
N VAL A 23 1.79 12.64 -0.86
CA VAL A 23 1.94 12.72 0.60
C VAL A 23 3.24 12.05 1.06
N PHE A 24 3.59 10.91 0.45
CA PHE A 24 4.80 10.14 0.75
C PHE A 24 5.77 10.19 -0.45
N PRO A 25 6.49 11.32 -0.65
CA PRO A 25 7.44 11.43 -1.74
C PRO A 25 8.53 10.35 -1.59
N ASN A 26 8.86 9.68 -2.70
CA ASN A 26 9.77 8.52 -2.78
C ASN A 26 9.22 7.19 -2.25
N ALA A 27 7.90 7.08 -2.01
CA ALA A 27 7.30 5.79 -1.74
C ALA A 27 7.36 4.88 -2.97
N GLN A 28 7.56 3.58 -2.76
CA GLN A 28 7.53 2.58 -3.80
C GLN A 28 6.16 1.90 -3.82
N GLN A 29 5.56 1.77 -4.99
CA GLN A 29 4.25 1.15 -5.14
C GLN A 29 4.38 -0.34 -5.47
N MET A 30 3.51 -1.16 -4.88
CA MET A 30 3.45 -2.60 -5.11
C MET A 30 2.00 -3.09 -5.17
N ASN A 31 1.74 -4.12 -5.99
CA ASN A 31 0.44 -4.77 -6.09
C ASN A 31 0.36 -5.97 -5.14
N ARG A 32 -0.83 -6.21 -4.57
CA ARG A 32 -1.13 -7.32 -3.65
C ARG A 32 -0.91 -8.71 -4.20
N GLY A 33 -1.50 -8.97 -5.36
CA GLY A 33 -1.69 -10.34 -5.83
C GLY A 33 -2.36 -11.23 -4.76
N GLY A 34 -1.85 -12.45 -4.61
CA GLY A 34 -2.31 -13.40 -3.59
C GLY A 34 -1.52 -13.36 -2.27
N GLN A 35 -0.59 -12.41 -2.09
CA GLN A 35 0.30 -12.40 -0.93
C GLN A 35 -0.45 -12.09 0.36
N VAL A 36 -0.14 -12.85 1.42
CA VAL A 36 -0.63 -12.56 2.76
C VAL A 36 0.17 -11.40 3.38
N THR A 37 -0.45 -10.66 4.29
CA THR A 37 0.16 -9.45 4.87
C THR A 37 1.49 -9.74 5.57
N SER A 38 1.64 -10.91 6.21
CA SER A 38 2.89 -11.32 6.86
C SER A 38 4.07 -11.41 5.89
N GLU A 39 3.88 -12.00 4.70
CA GLU A 39 4.91 -12.12 3.66
C GLU A 39 5.40 -10.74 3.19
N ILE A 40 4.47 -9.78 3.09
CA ILE A 40 4.77 -8.40 2.69
C ILE A 40 5.62 -7.71 3.76
N ILE A 41 5.24 -7.85 5.03
CA ILE A 41 6.00 -7.26 6.14
C ILE A 41 7.41 -7.86 6.21
N GLU A 42 7.54 -9.18 6.03
CA GLU A 42 8.85 -9.84 5.97
C GLU A 42 9.70 -9.33 4.80
N THR A 43 9.11 -9.19 3.61
CA THR A 43 9.78 -8.62 2.44
C THR A 43 10.23 -7.19 2.71
N CYS A 44 9.37 -6.36 3.30
CA CYS A 44 9.71 -4.98 3.67
C CYS A 44 10.89 -4.92 4.64
N ARG A 45 10.90 -5.78 5.66
CA ARG A 45 12.01 -5.88 6.61
C ARG A 45 13.30 -6.33 5.94
N ALA A 46 13.24 -7.31 5.03
CA ALA A 46 14.41 -7.81 4.31
C ALA A 46 15.02 -6.80 3.33
N HIS A 47 14.24 -5.78 2.90
CA HIS A 47 14.66 -4.74 1.96
C HIS A 47 14.82 -3.35 2.59
N ASP A 48 14.91 -3.27 3.91
CA ASP A 48 15.14 -2.03 4.66
C ASP A 48 14.06 -0.95 4.40
N PHE A 49 12.81 -1.37 4.21
CA PHE A 49 11.68 -0.44 4.26
C PHE A 49 11.44 -0.02 5.71
N THR A 50 11.31 1.28 5.92
CA THR A 50 11.08 1.86 7.26
C THR A 50 9.60 1.89 7.61
N ASP A 51 8.74 1.98 6.58
CA ASP A 51 7.32 2.19 6.73
C ASP A 51 6.55 1.40 5.66
N VAL A 52 5.37 0.89 6.04
CA VAL A 52 4.46 0.19 5.12
C VAL A 52 3.08 0.80 5.25
N VAL A 53 2.52 1.26 4.14
CA VAL A 53 1.16 1.79 4.06
C VAL A 53 0.32 0.81 3.25
N LEU A 54 -0.57 0.12 3.96
CA LEU A 54 -1.47 -0.86 3.38
C LEU A 54 -2.82 -0.21 3.11
N VAL A 55 -3.21 -0.12 1.83
CA VAL A 55 -4.51 0.41 1.44
C VAL A 55 -5.42 -0.73 1.00
N HIS A 56 -6.54 -0.90 1.69
CA HIS A 56 -7.60 -1.83 1.32
C HIS A 56 -8.84 -1.06 0.87
N GLU A 57 -9.60 -1.66 -0.05
CA GLU A 57 -10.95 -1.22 -0.39
C GLU A 57 -11.96 -2.32 -0.11
N ASN A 58 -13.17 -1.88 0.22
CA ASN A 58 -14.34 -2.72 0.21
C ASN A 58 -15.31 -2.16 -0.83
N ARG A 59 -15.60 -2.93 -1.89
CA ARG A 59 -16.55 -2.56 -2.97
C ARG A 59 -16.24 -1.19 -3.64
N GLY A 60 -14.96 -0.88 -3.86
CA GLY A 60 -14.53 0.33 -4.58
C GLY A 60 -14.44 1.60 -3.73
N VAL A 61 -14.67 1.48 -2.41
CA VAL A 61 -14.43 2.52 -1.42
C VAL A 61 -13.23 2.10 -0.57
N PRO A 62 -12.20 2.96 -0.39
CA PRO A 62 -11.11 2.69 0.54
C PRO A 62 -11.68 2.44 1.94
N ASP A 63 -11.46 1.23 2.48
CA ASP A 63 -11.87 0.90 3.85
C ASP A 63 -10.75 1.33 4.79
N GLY A 64 -10.81 2.60 5.17
CA GLY A 64 -9.81 3.27 5.99
C GLY A 64 -10.08 3.12 7.48
N TYR A 65 -9.10 2.54 8.19
CA TYR A 65 -8.87 2.66 9.63
C TYR A 65 -9.97 2.14 10.56
N LYS A 66 -9.92 0.85 10.91
CA LYS A 66 -10.61 0.37 12.11
C LYS A 66 -9.81 0.80 13.35
N THR A 67 -10.42 1.67 14.15
CA THR A 67 -9.99 2.04 15.50
C THR A 67 -9.89 0.81 16.40
#